data_AF-A0A521LZQ7-F1
#
_entry.id   AF-A0A521LZQ7-F1
#
_cell.length_a   1.000
_cell.length_b   1.000
_cell.length_c   1.000
_cell.angle_alpha   90.00
_cell.angle_beta   90.00
_cell.angle_gamma   90.00
#
_symmetry.space_group_name_H-M   'P 1'
#
loop_
_entity.id
_entity.type
_entity.pdbx_description
1 polymer ?
#
loop_
_entity_poly.entity_id
_entity_poly.type
_entity_poly.pdbx_seq_one_letter_code
_entity_poly.pdbx_strand_id
1 'polypeptide(L)'
;MNPAVDPISGQPELKHTPVEIQRLDMHWHGTILARRPVMMPEVSYWARIRGAGYHAYIVAGEQPFAGAQRALSAALRATNPGPLLNGDAGVTAIISDGRVEAVMVMGEARDESARDRFAPFMAIDRLTVEQRNELLHGGAESDRGGEICACFNVSCGAVEKAIACGATTLDAVGGATRAGTNCGSCRPEIRALLRAARLKQAA
;
A
#
# COMPACT_ATOMS: atom_id res chain seq x y z
N MET A 1 27.68 -9.75 -30.79
CA MET A 1 26.32 -9.66 -31.35
C MET A 1 26.07 -10.92 -32.15
N ASN A 2 25.12 -11.76 -31.71
CA ASN A 2 24.74 -12.97 -32.44
C ASN A 2 23.72 -12.56 -33.54
N PRO A 3 23.96 -12.80 -34.83
CA PRO A 3 23.08 -12.36 -35.92
C PRO A 3 21.91 -13.33 -36.18
N ALA A 4 21.53 -14.16 -35.22
CA ALA A 4 20.45 -15.12 -35.38
C ALA A 4 19.09 -14.39 -35.49
N VAL A 5 18.37 -14.65 -36.58
CA VAL A 5 17.01 -14.17 -36.83
C VAL A 5 16.07 -15.36 -36.91
N ASP A 6 14.82 -15.17 -36.50
CA ASP A 6 13.76 -16.16 -36.68
C ASP A 6 13.59 -16.46 -38.19
N PRO A 7 13.65 -17.72 -38.62
CA PRO A 7 13.67 -18.07 -40.04
C PRO A 7 12.32 -17.89 -40.75
N ILE A 8 11.22 -17.65 -40.01
CA ILE A 8 9.88 -17.48 -40.57
C ILE A 8 9.54 -15.99 -40.72
N SER A 9 9.87 -15.17 -39.73
CA SER A 9 9.53 -13.75 -39.68
C SER A 9 10.68 -12.80 -39.96
N GLY A 10 11.93 -13.29 -39.97
CA GLY A 10 13.13 -12.47 -40.11
C GLY A 10 13.41 -11.56 -38.91
N GLN A 11 12.65 -11.72 -37.82
CA GLN A 11 12.85 -10.92 -36.62
C GLN A 11 14.16 -11.34 -35.94
N PRO A 12 15.07 -10.40 -35.60
CA PRO A 12 16.22 -10.72 -34.77
C PRO A 12 15.75 -11.36 -33.47
N GLU A 13 16.46 -12.39 -33.02
CA GLU A 13 16.26 -13.05 -31.72
C GLU A 13 15.84 -12.00 -30.67
N LEU A 14 14.72 -12.24 -29.96
CA LEU A 14 14.20 -11.34 -28.94
C LEU A 14 15.29 -11.03 -27.91
N LYS A 15 15.98 -9.89 -28.08
CA LYS A 15 16.78 -9.15 -27.08
C LYS A 15 17.40 -10.04 -25.99
N HIS A 16 18.19 -11.05 -26.36
CA HIS A 16 19.09 -11.72 -25.42
C HIS A 16 20.28 -10.79 -25.10
N THR A 17 19.99 -9.62 -24.53
CA THR A 17 20.99 -8.86 -23.78
C THR A 17 21.09 -9.56 -22.43
N PRO A 18 22.22 -10.19 -22.08
CA PRO A 18 22.40 -10.75 -20.75
C PRO A 18 22.23 -9.61 -19.74
N VAL A 19 21.28 -9.79 -18.82
CA VAL A 19 21.06 -8.87 -17.70
C VAL A 19 21.56 -9.54 -16.43
N GLU A 20 22.31 -8.79 -15.64
CA GLU A 20 22.67 -9.20 -14.29
C GLU A 20 21.68 -8.54 -13.33
N ILE A 21 21.07 -9.33 -12.46
CA ILE A 21 20.17 -8.84 -11.41
C ILE A 21 20.92 -8.98 -10.09
N GLN A 22 21.19 -7.85 -9.46
CA GLN A 22 21.71 -7.79 -8.11
C GLN A 22 20.67 -7.22 -7.16
N ARG A 23 20.70 -7.69 -5.91
CA ARG A 23 19.88 -7.11 -4.85
C ARG A 23 20.41 -5.71 -4.55
N LEU A 24 19.51 -4.73 -4.53
CA LEU A 24 19.82 -3.38 -4.08
C LEU A 24 19.31 -3.24 -2.65
N ASP A 25 20.22 -3.14 -1.69
CA ASP A 25 19.90 -3.11 -0.27
C ASP A 25 19.46 -1.69 0.15
N MET A 26 18.15 -1.49 0.17
CA MET A 26 17.53 -0.27 0.67
C MET A 26 17.68 -0.18 2.19
N HIS A 27 18.20 0.96 2.68
CA HIS A 27 18.34 1.23 4.11
C HIS A 27 17.03 1.69 4.76
N TRP A 28 16.11 2.24 3.95
CA TRP A 28 14.82 2.71 4.44
C TRP A 28 13.75 2.59 3.38
N HIS A 29 12.52 2.55 3.87
CA HIS A 29 11.30 2.44 3.08
C HIS A 29 10.27 3.46 3.59
N GLY A 30 9.37 3.86 2.71
CA GLY A 30 8.27 4.73 3.09
C GLY A 30 7.09 4.67 2.15
N THR A 31 5.95 5.09 2.68
CA THR A 31 4.71 5.25 1.93
C THR A 31 4.17 6.66 2.18
N ILE A 32 3.83 7.37 1.11
CA ILE A 32 3.27 8.73 1.15
C ILE A 32 1.90 8.70 0.48
N LEU A 33 0.86 9.23 1.14
CA LEU A 33 -0.43 9.54 0.52
C LEU A 33 -0.63 11.05 0.59
N ALA A 34 -0.92 11.69 -0.54
CA ALA A 34 -1.10 13.14 -0.61
C ALA A 34 -2.23 13.51 -1.56
N ARG A 35 -3.03 14.53 -1.21
CA ARG A 35 -4.10 15.02 -2.09
C ARG A 35 -3.54 15.71 -3.33
N ARG A 36 -2.47 16.49 -3.17
CA ARG A 36 -1.78 17.14 -4.27
C ARG A 36 -0.53 16.35 -4.67
N PRO A 37 -0.17 16.33 -5.97
CA PRO A 37 1.03 15.66 -6.43
C PRO A 37 2.26 16.23 -5.73
N VAL A 38 3.14 15.33 -5.27
CA VAL A 38 4.40 15.70 -4.62
C VAL A 38 5.49 15.72 -5.67
N MET A 39 6.28 16.80 -5.70
CA MET A 39 7.49 16.86 -6.50
C MET A 39 8.57 16.06 -5.77
N MET A 40 8.82 14.83 -6.23
CA MET A 40 9.71 13.90 -5.53
C MET A 40 11.16 14.42 -5.56
N PRO A 41 11.85 14.49 -4.41
CA PRO A 41 13.28 14.77 -4.37
C PRO A 41 14.06 13.56 -4.91
N GLU A 42 15.37 13.74 -5.06
CA GLU A 42 16.26 12.64 -5.45
C GLU A 42 16.32 11.59 -4.33
N VAL A 43 15.74 10.42 -4.61
CA VAL A 43 15.74 9.22 -3.76
C VAL A 43 16.04 8.01 -4.64
N SER A 44 16.60 6.93 -4.08
CA SER A 44 17.08 5.82 -4.92
C SER A 44 15.92 5.14 -5.67
N TYR A 45 14.74 5.06 -5.05
CA TYR A 45 13.56 4.50 -5.68
C TYR A 45 12.30 5.26 -5.28
N TRP A 46 11.44 5.51 -6.26
CA TRP A 46 10.04 5.86 -6.01
C TRP A 46 9.13 5.37 -7.13
N ALA A 47 7.88 5.07 -6.77
CA ALA A 47 6.81 4.78 -7.72
C ALA A 47 5.55 5.52 -7.29
N ARG A 48 4.78 6.05 -8.25
CA ARG A 48 3.53 6.77 -7.99
C ARG A 48 2.33 5.96 -8.44
N ILE A 49 1.31 5.91 -7.59
CA ILE A 49 0.04 5.23 -7.80
C ILE A 49 -1.07 6.28 -7.64
N ARG A 50 -2.13 6.21 -8.46
CA ARG A 50 -3.34 7.02 -8.26
C ARG A 50 -4.33 6.26 -7.38
N GLY A 51 -4.78 6.90 -6.30
CA GLY A 51 -5.90 6.45 -5.48
C GLY A 51 -7.15 7.27 -5.74
N ALA A 52 -8.24 6.95 -5.04
CA ALA A 52 -9.47 7.71 -5.11
C ALA A 52 -9.31 9.08 -4.43
N GLY A 53 -9.04 10.12 -5.21
CA GLY A 53 -8.88 11.49 -4.70
C GLY A 53 -7.53 11.80 -4.03
N TYR A 54 -6.52 10.94 -4.22
CA TYR A 54 -5.17 11.14 -3.72
C TYR A 54 -4.10 10.49 -4.61
N HIS A 55 -2.84 10.81 -4.36
CA HIS A 55 -1.66 10.18 -4.93
C HIS A 55 -0.92 9.40 -3.85
N ALA A 56 -0.64 8.13 -4.12
CA ALA A 56 0.22 7.32 -3.28
C ALA A 56 1.62 7.23 -3.90
N TYR A 57 2.65 7.22 -3.06
CA TYR A 57 4.03 6.98 -3.46
C TYR A 57 4.60 5.89 -2.58
N ILE A 58 5.26 4.92 -3.22
CA ILE A 58 6.15 3.98 -2.55
C ILE A 58 7.55 4.52 -2.75
N VAL A 59 8.30 4.72 -1.67
CA VAL A 59 9.66 5.26 -1.69
C VAL A 59 10.62 4.35 -0.95
N ALA A 60 11.85 4.28 -1.42
CA ALA A 60 12.94 3.61 -0.74
C ALA A 60 14.27 4.24 -1.11
N GLY A 61 15.28 4.05 -0.27
CA GLY A 61 16.58 4.63 -0.54
C GLY A 61 17.76 4.06 0.23
N GLU A 62 18.93 4.29 -0.33
CA GLU A 62 20.24 4.01 0.28
C GLU A 62 20.78 5.24 1.02
N GLN A 63 20.19 6.42 0.79
CA GLN A 63 20.57 7.67 1.45
C GLN A 63 20.39 7.56 2.97
N PRO A 64 21.10 8.36 3.78
CA PRO A 64 20.87 8.40 5.22
C PRO A 64 19.41 8.75 5.57
N PHE A 65 18.80 7.95 6.45
CA PHE A 65 17.38 8.05 6.82
C PHE A 65 16.95 9.48 7.18
N ALA A 66 17.69 10.16 8.07
CA ALA A 66 17.38 11.53 8.49
C ALA A 66 17.46 12.58 7.36
N GLY A 67 18.32 12.33 6.36
CA GLY A 67 18.41 13.17 5.16
C GLY A 67 17.18 12.99 4.27
N ALA A 68 16.83 11.73 3.98
CA ALA A 68 15.66 11.37 3.18
C ALA A 68 14.36 11.87 3.84
N GLN A 69 14.18 11.62 5.13
CA GLN A 69 12.99 12.06 5.88
C GLN A 69 12.80 13.58 5.80
N ARG A 70 13.88 14.35 5.94
CA ARG A 70 13.84 15.83 5.84
C ARG A 70 13.50 16.30 4.42
N ALA A 71 14.12 15.70 3.40
CA ALA A 71 13.86 16.05 2.01
C ALA A 71 12.41 15.75 1.60
N LEU A 72 11.91 14.56 1.94
CA LEU A 72 10.52 14.16 1.67
C LEU A 72 9.53 15.03 2.44
N SER A 73 9.78 15.31 3.73
CA SER A 73 8.93 16.22 4.51
C SER A 73 8.87 17.63 3.92
N ALA A 74 9.98 18.14 3.38
CA ALA A 74 10.00 19.43 2.68
C ALA A 74 9.18 19.38 1.38
N ALA A 75 9.33 18.32 0.58
CA ALA A 75 8.58 18.13 -0.66
C ALA A 75 7.06 18.01 -0.42
N LEU A 76 6.65 17.30 0.63
CA LEU A 76 5.25 17.21 1.05
C LEU A 76 4.69 18.60 1.37
N ARG A 77 5.37 19.38 2.22
CA ARG A 77 4.93 20.73 2.61
C ARG A 77 4.89 21.72 1.45
N ALA A 78 5.80 21.59 0.48
CA ALA A 78 5.83 22.48 -0.69
C ALA A 78 4.57 22.34 -1.56
N THR A 79 3.93 21.17 -1.54
CA THR A 79 2.81 20.84 -2.42
C THR A 79 1.49 20.68 -1.69
N ASN A 80 1.49 20.43 -0.37
CA ASN A 80 0.31 20.23 0.45
C ASN A 80 0.34 21.24 1.63
N PRO A 81 -0.50 22.29 1.61
CA PRO A 81 -0.51 23.32 2.64
C PRO A 81 -1.13 22.81 3.94
N GLY A 82 -0.63 23.32 5.06
CA GLY A 82 -1.13 23.03 6.40
C GLY A 82 -0.02 22.75 7.41
N PRO A 83 -0.35 22.69 8.71
CA PRO A 83 0.60 22.30 9.75
C PRO A 83 1.01 20.83 9.56
N LEU A 84 2.32 20.60 9.58
CA LEU A 84 2.92 19.27 9.63
C LEU A 84 3.00 18.83 11.09
N LEU A 85 2.48 17.64 11.36
CA LEU A 85 2.42 17.00 12.65
C LEU A 85 3.26 15.73 12.61
N ASN A 86 4.08 15.52 13.64
CA ASN A 86 4.81 14.26 13.82
C ASN A 86 3.96 13.37 14.72
N GLY A 87 3.80 12.12 14.29
CA GLY A 87 3.20 11.05 15.08
C GLY A 87 4.25 10.07 15.57
N ASP A 88 3.78 8.91 15.99
CA ASP A 88 4.61 7.80 16.42
C ASP A 88 5.03 6.92 15.23
N ALA A 89 5.95 5.98 15.47
CA ALA A 89 6.35 4.95 14.50
C ALA A 89 6.73 5.50 13.11
N GLY A 90 7.33 6.70 13.06
CA GLY A 90 7.77 7.33 11.81
C GLY A 90 6.64 7.95 10.98
N VAL A 91 5.45 8.13 11.56
CA VAL A 91 4.32 8.82 10.91
C VAL A 91 4.50 10.33 10.94
N THR A 92 4.16 10.97 9.83
CA THR A 92 4.08 12.42 9.70
C THR A 92 2.85 12.77 8.87
N ALA A 93 2.05 13.73 9.29
CA ALA A 93 0.82 14.10 8.59
C ALA A 93 0.68 15.63 8.45
N ILE A 94 0.14 16.08 7.33
CA ILE A 94 -0.29 17.46 7.12
C ILE A 94 -1.81 17.48 7.23
N ILE A 95 -2.32 18.19 8.23
CA ILE A 95 -3.76 18.27 8.51
C ILE A 95 -4.20 19.73 8.44
N SER A 96 -5.09 20.07 7.52
CA SER A 96 -5.67 21.42 7.39
C SER A 96 -7.18 21.36 7.51
N ASP A 97 -7.77 22.27 8.27
CA ASP A 97 -9.23 22.33 8.52
C ASP A 97 -9.84 21.01 9.03
N GLY A 98 -9.04 20.25 9.77
CA GLY A 98 -9.41 18.93 10.28
C GLY A 98 -9.38 17.82 9.22
N ARG A 99 -8.90 18.08 8.01
CA ARG A 99 -8.79 17.11 6.92
C ARG A 99 -7.34 16.72 6.67
N VAL A 100 -7.11 15.45 6.30
CA VAL A 100 -5.78 15.00 5.89
C VAL A 100 -5.48 15.53 4.49
N GLU A 101 -4.43 16.33 4.38
CA GLU A 101 -3.88 16.80 3.10
C GLU A 101 -2.75 15.88 2.62
N ALA A 102 -1.92 15.40 3.53
CA ALA A 102 -0.94 14.35 3.27
C ALA A 102 -0.61 13.54 4.53
N VAL A 103 -0.16 12.31 4.34
CA VAL A 103 0.43 11.45 5.38
C VAL A 103 1.60 10.68 4.79
N MET A 104 2.64 10.52 5.59
CA MET A 104 3.85 9.79 5.26
C MET A 104 4.20 8.90 6.45
N VAL A 105 4.60 7.67 6.17
CA VAL A 105 5.25 6.79 7.13
C VAL A 105 6.59 6.35 6.56
N MET A 106 7.63 6.33 7.39
CA MET A 106 8.96 5.87 7.01
C MET A 106 9.57 5.01 8.10
N GLY A 107 10.36 4.02 7.71
CA GLY A 107 11.10 3.16 8.63
C GLY A 107 12.17 2.34 7.92
N GLU A 108 12.92 1.55 8.67
CA GLU A 108 13.96 0.66 8.12
C GLU A 108 13.32 -0.49 7.32
N ALA A 109 12.29 -1.12 7.90
CA ALA A 109 11.54 -2.20 7.26
C ALA A 109 10.45 -1.67 6.33
N ARG A 110 10.21 -2.41 5.24
CA ARG A 110 9.09 -2.15 4.33
C ARG A 110 7.77 -2.51 5.00
N ASP A 111 6.89 -1.53 5.17
CA ASP A 111 5.50 -1.73 5.56
C ASP A 111 4.60 -1.79 4.31
N GLU A 112 4.20 -3.00 3.93
CA GLU A 112 3.33 -3.22 2.76
C GLU A 112 1.88 -2.81 3.01
N SER A 113 1.46 -2.74 4.27
CA SER A 113 0.09 -2.39 4.67
C SER A 113 -0.15 -0.90 4.77
N ALA A 114 0.91 -0.09 4.84
CA ALA A 114 0.86 1.35 5.06
C ALA A 114 -0.15 2.07 4.16
N ARG A 115 -0.17 1.71 2.86
CA ARG A 115 -1.09 2.35 1.92
C ARG A 115 -2.54 2.11 2.30
N ASP A 116 -2.91 0.84 2.52
CA ASP A 116 -4.28 0.46 2.80
C ASP A 116 -4.72 0.94 4.18
N ARG A 117 -3.78 1.01 5.13
CA ARG A 117 -3.97 1.57 6.46
C ARG A 117 -4.30 3.06 6.45
N PHE A 118 -3.60 3.84 5.62
CA PHE A 118 -3.78 5.28 5.57
C PHE A 118 -4.82 5.77 4.55
N ALA A 119 -5.15 4.96 3.53
CA ALA A 119 -6.09 5.32 2.48
C ALA A 119 -7.48 5.75 3.00
N PRO A 120 -8.10 5.09 4.02
CA PRO A 120 -9.38 5.51 4.57
C PRO A 120 -9.39 6.95 5.09
N PHE A 121 -8.30 7.40 5.73
CA PHE A 121 -8.19 8.78 6.23
C PHE A 121 -8.19 9.83 5.10
N MET A 122 -7.76 9.45 3.90
CA MET A 122 -7.83 10.33 2.71
C MET A 122 -9.26 10.51 2.20
N ALA A 123 -10.20 9.65 2.58
CA ALA A 123 -11.62 9.77 2.22
C ALA A 123 -12.42 10.59 3.25
N ILE A 124 -11.88 10.82 4.45
CA ILE A 124 -12.57 11.56 5.51
C ILE A 124 -12.48 13.07 5.22
N ASP A 125 -13.62 13.74 5.21
CA ASP A 125 -13.70 15.19 4.99
C ASP A 125 -13.24 16.00 6.19
N ARG A 126 -13.58 15.55 7.41
CA ARG A 126 -13.13 16.16 8.66
C ARG A 126 -12.96 15.09 9.74
N LEU A 127 -11.74 14.97 10.25
CA LEU A 127 -11.36 14.04 11.31
C LEU A 127 -11.99 14.43 12.64
N THR A 128 -12.41 13.42 13.40
CA THR A 128 -12.62 13.57 14.84
C THR A 128 -11.28 13.59 15.59
N VAL A 129 -11.30 13.89 16.89
CA VAL A 129 -10.10 13.86 17.73
C VAL A 129 -9.53 12.43 17.80
N GLU A 130 -10.42 11.44 17.91
CA GLU A 130 -10.07 10.02 17.96
C GLU A 130 -9.42 9.57 16.65
N GLN A 131 -10.00 9.91 15.51
CA GLN A 131 -9.45 9.57 14.19
C GLN A 131 -8.11 10.27 13.94
N ARG A 132 -7.95 11.53 14.39
CA ARG A 132 -6.68 12.24 14.31
C ARG A 132 -5.61 11.54 15.16
N ASN A 133 -5.95 11.14 16.38
CA ASN A 133 -5.03 10.42 17.24
C ASN A 133 -4.68 9.06 16.61
N GLU A 134 -5.66 8.31 16.14
CA GLU A 134 -5.45 7.03 15.47
C GLU A 134 -4.48 7.16 14.29
N LEU A 135 -4.70 8.13 13.39
CA LEU A 135 -3.79 8.44 12.27
C LEU A 135 -2.36 8.66 12.74
N LEU A 136 -2.16 9.50 13.77
CA LEU A 136 -0.83 9.87 14.27
C LEU A 136 -0.13 8.73 15.01
N HIS A 137 -0.85 7.75 15.54
CA HIS A 137 -0.26 6.57 16.17
C HIS A 137 -0.04 5.39 15.20
N GLY A 138 -0.10 5.64 13.88
CA GLY A 138 0.12 4.61 12.87
C GLY A 138 -1.12 4.21 12.08
N GLY A 139 -2.31 4.70 12.43
CA GLY A 139 -3.58 4.13 11.99
C GLY A 139 -3.84 2.78 12.68
N ALA A 140 -5.10 2.41 12.89
CA ALA A 140 -5.38 1.01 13.21
C ALA A 140 -4.86 0.13 12.07
N GLU A 141 -4.38 -1.08 12.36
CA GLU A 141 -4.19 -2.07 11.29
C GLU A 141 -5.54 -2.17 10.56
N SER A 142 -5.62 -1.59 9.36
CA SER A 142 -6.75 -1.82 8.48
C SER A 142 -6.62 -3.28 8.09
N ASP A 143 -7.38 -4.11 8.81
CA ASP A 143 -7.91 -5.40 8.41
C ASP A 143 -7.17 -5.95 7.17
N ARG A 144 -6.03 -6.58 7.47
CA ARG A 144 -4.90 -6.85 6.58
C ARG A 144 -5.36 -7.26 5.19
N GLY A 145 -4.81 -6.62 4.14
CA GLY A 145 -4.64 -7.28 2.84
C GLY A 145 -5.34 -6.68 1.62
N GLY A 146 -5.60 -5.37 1.59
CA GLY A 146 -6.12 -4.73 0.38
C GLY A 146 -7.49 -5.25 -0.06
N GLU A 147 -7.93 -4.89 -1.26
CA GLU A 147 -9.19 -5.37 -1.82
C GLU A 147 -9.04 -6.80 -2.34
N ILE A 148 -9.85 -7.73 -1.80
CA ILE A 148 -9.92 -9.10 -2.31
C ILE A 148 -10.95 -9.22 -3.43
N CYS A 149 -12.10 -8.55 -3.33
CA CYS A 149 -13.18 -8.69 -4.32
C CYS A 149 -13.55 -7.34 -4.95
N ALA A 150 -13.06 -7.09 -6.17
CA ALA A 150 -13.39 -5.89 -6.93
C ALA A 150 -14.87 -5.78 -7.32
N CYS A 151 -15.58 -6.89 -7.51
CA CYS A 151 -17.01 -6.83 -7.86
C CYS A 151 -17.87 -6.18 -6.78
N PHE A 152 -17.50 -6.35 -5.51
CA PHE A 152 -18.28 -5.90 -4.37
C PHE A 152 -17.47 -5.05 -3.40
N ASN A 153 -16.28 -4.61 -3.83
CA ASN A 153 -15.35 -3.77 -3.07
C ASN A 153 -15.03 -4.34 -1.67
N VAL A 154 -14.86 -5.67 -1.57
CA VAL A 154 -14.63 -6.37 -0.30
C VAL A 154 -13.14 -6.44 -0.01
N SER A 155 -12.73 -5.96 1.16
CA SER A 155 -11.34 -6.05 1.64
C SER A 155 -10.97 -7.46 2.13
N CYS A 156 -9.68 -7.77 2.13
CA CYS A 156 -9.14 -8.97 2.76
C CYS A 156 -9.55 -9.05 4.23
N GLY A 157 -9.43 -7.94 4.95
CA GLY A 157 -9.91 -7.83 6.31
C GLY A 157 -11.39 -8.21 6.52
N ALA A 158 -12.29 -7.74 5.64
CA ALA A 158 -13.70 -8.14 5.74
C ALA A 158 -13.88 -9.67 5.61
N VAL A 159 -13.03 -10.32 4.80
CA VAL A 159 -12.97 -11.79 4.69
C VAL A 159 -12.36 -12.41 5.96
N GLU A 160 -11.25 -11.90 6.47
CA GLU A 160 -10.62 -12.38 7.71
C GLU A 160 -11.56 -12.26 8.91
N LYS A 161 -12.27 -11.13 9.04
CA LYS A 161 -13.30 -10.91 10.05
C LYS A 161 -14.46 -11.89 9.92
N ALA A 162 -14.93 -12.17 8.70
CA ALA A 162 -15.95 -13.19 8.47
C ALA A 162 -15.47 -14.58 8.92
N ILE A 163 -14.21 -14.92 8.65
CA ILE A 163 -13.58 -16.18 9.11
C ILE A 163 -13.49 -16.22 10.63
N ALA A 164 -13.06 -15.12 11.27
CA ALA A 164 -13.00 -14.99 12.72
C ALA A 164 -14.38 -15.12 13.39
N CYS A 165 -15.45 -14.66 12.71
CA CYS A 165 -16.84 -14.83 13.12
C CYS A 165 -17.42 -16.23 12.81
N GLY A 166 -16.62 -17.18 12.31
CA GLY A 166 -17.01 -18.58 12.14
C GLY A 166 -17.26 -19.02 10.69
N ALA A 167 -16.98 -18.19 9.69
CA ALA A 167 -17.07 -18.62 8.29
C ALA A 167 -15.95 -19.62 7.96
N THR A 168 -16.29 -20.89 7.75
CA THR A 168 -15.32 -21.97 7.47
C THR A 168 -15.32 -22.44 6.01
N THR A 169 -16.24 -21.94 5.20
CA THR A 169 -16.40 -22.28 3.78
C THR A 169 -16.47 -21.03 2.91
N LEU A 170 -16.19 -21.20 1.62
CA LEU A 170 -16.25 -20.12 0.63
C LEU A 170 -17.67 -19.54 0.54
N ASP A 171 -18.69 -20.39 0.62
CA ASP A 171 -20.10 -19.98 0.61
C ASP A 171 -20.47 -19.22 1.89
N ALA A 172 -19.95 -19.62 3.06
CA ALA A 172 -20.16 -18.88 4.31
C ALA A 172 -19.52 -17.47 4.25
N VAL A 173 -18.31 -17.37 3.69
CA VAL A 173 -17.66 -16.08 3.43
C VAL A 173 -18.47 -15.26 2.43
N GLY A 174 -18.95 -15.87 1.35
CA GLY A 174 -19.80 -15.23 0.36
C GLY A 174 -21.14 -14.77 0.94
N GLY A 175 -21.73 -15.51 1.87
CA GLY A 175 -22.94 -15.10 2.59
C GLY A 175 -22.70 -13.90 3.50
N ALA A 176 -21.56 -13.84 4.18
CA ALA A 176 -21.22 -12.74 5.10
C ALA A 176 -20.73 -11.47 4.38
N THR A 177 -20.07 -11.61 3.23
CA THR A 177 -19.33 -10.49 2.59
C THR A 177 -19.72 -10.21 1.15
N ARG A 178 -20.42 -11.14 0.49
CA ARG A 178 -20.64 -11.21 -0.98
C ARG A 178 -19.39 -11.51 -1.80
N ALA A 179 -18.21 -11.63 -1.20
CA ALA A 179 -17.01 -11.96 -1.96
C ALA A 179 -17.12 -13.36 -2.60
N GLY A 180 -16.76 -13.47 -3.88
CA GLY A 180 -16.74 -14.75 -4.60
C GLY A 180 -18.08 -15.20 -5.20
N THR A 181 -19.15 -14.40 -5.06
CA THR A 181 -20.49 -14.75 -5.55
C THR A 181 -20.84 -14.16 -6.93
N ASN A 182 -19.97 -13.32 -7.52
CA ASN A 182 -20.14 -12.75 -8.86
C ASN A 182 -19.16 -13.34 -9.89
N CYS A 183 -18.05 -12.67 -10.21
CA CYS A 183 -17.10 -13.16 -11.22
C CYS A 183 -16.17 -14.29 -10.73
N GLY A 184 -16.06 -14.44 -9.40
CA GLY A 184 -15.28 -15.50 -8.77
C GLY A 184 -13.75 -15.36 -8.82
N SER A 185 -13.20 -14.27 -9.35
CA SER A 185 -11.73 -14.07 -9.45
C SER A 185 -11.02 -14.12 -8.09
N CYS A 186 -11.70 -13.69 -7.04
CA CYS A 186 -11.19 -13.66 -5.66
C CYS A 186 -11.28 -15.00 -4.91
N ARG A 187 -11.92 -16.03 -5.49
CA ARG A 187 -12.14 -17.33 -4.83
C ARG A 187 -10.85 -18.08 -4.46
N PRO A 188 -9.78 -18.09 -5.29
CA PRO A 188 -8.51 -18.74 -4.91
C PRO A 188 -7.88 -18.12 -3.66
N GLU A 189 -7.92 -16.79 -3.56
CA GLU A 189 -7.36 -16.02 -2.45
C GLU A 189 -8.15 -16.24 -1.14
N ILE A 190 -9.49 -16.21 -1.22
CA ILE A 190 -10.36 -16.56 -0.08
C ILE A 190 -10.07 -17.99 0.43
N ARG A 191 -9.81 -18.95 -0.47
CA ARG A 191 -9.43 -20.32 -0.05
C ARG A 191 -8.08 -20.34 0.66
N ALA A 192 -7.12 -19.51 0.26
CA ALA A 192 -5.83 -19.43 0.92
C ALA A 192 -5.98 -18.91 2.36
N LEU A 193 -6.78 -17.87 2.56
CA LEU A 193 -7.10 -17.34 3.89
C LEU A 193 -7.79 -18.38 4.79
N LEU A 194 -8.80 -19.09 4.25
CA LEU A 194 -9.48 -20.17 4.97
C LEU A 194 -8.51 -21.30 5.39
N ARG A 195 -7.55 -21.66 4.53
CA ARG A 195 -6.52 -22.66 4.85
C ARG A 195 -5.57 -22.15 5.94
N ALA A 196 -5.09 -20.91 5.83
CA ALA A 196 -4.22 -20.30 6.82
C ALA A 196 -4.88 -20.20 8.21
N ALA A 197 -6.17 -19.84 8.25
CA ALA A 197 -6.93 -19.77 9.49
C ALA A 197 -7.11 -21.15 10.16
N ARG A 198 -7.34 -22.22 9.37
CA ARG A 198 -7.43 -23.59 9.90
C ARG A 198 -6.12 -24.06 10.50
N LEU A 199 -4.99 -23.76 9.87
CA LEU A 199 -3.66 -24.11 10.40
C LEU A 199 -3.39 -23.43 11.75
N LYS A 200 -3.84 -22.18 11.94
CA LYS A 200 -3.71 -21.45 13.21
C LYS A 200 -4.60 -21.99 14.33
N GLN A 201 -5.74 -22.61 14.02
CA GLN A 201 -6.65 -23.19 15.02
C GLN A 201 -6.23 -24.61 15.46
N ALA A 202 -5.35 -25.25 14.69
CA ALA A 202 -4.85 -26.61 14.97
C ALA A 202 -3.52 -26.63 15.73
N ALA A 203 -2.91 -25.46 15.97
CA ALA A 203 -1.66 -25.26 16.72
C ALA A 203 -1.98 -24.65 18.09
#